data_AF-A0A357V467-F1
#
_entry.id   AF-A0A357V467-F1
#
_cell.length_a   1.000
_cell.length_b   1.000
_cell.length_c   1.000
_cell.angle_alpha   90.00
_cell.angle_beta   90.00
_cell.angle_gamma   90.00
#
_symmetry.space_group_name_H-M   'P 1'
#
loop_
_entity.id
_entity.type
_entity.pdbx_description
1 polymer ?
#
loop_
_entity_poly.entity_id
_entity_poly.type
_entity_poly.pdbx_seq_one_letter_code
_entity_poly.pdbx_strand_id
1 'polypeptide(L)'
;THRRIKWLIGVEYRTSVDQLRQIRDQIAAYIDETPDFAPKTDVSTFVRIDSFGDSSINIMVYCFTITTKWGEYLEIKERLAY
;
A
#
# COMPACT_ATOMS: atom_id res chain seq x y z
N THR A 1 -0.47 14.65 -12.43
CA THR A 1 0.46 13.81 -13.21
C THR A 1 0.57 12.37 -12.72
N HIS A 2 -0.07 11.98 -11.60
CA HIS A 2 -0.05 10.61 -11.09
C HIS A 2 -1.45 10.14 -10.73
N ARG A 3 -1.64 8.83 -10.60
CA ARG A 3 -2.87 8.24 -10.07
C ARG A 3 -2.63 7.62 -8.71
N ARG A 4 -3.46 8.03 -7.76
CA ARG A 4 -3.37 7.60 -6.36
C ARG A 4 -3.98 6.23 -6.15
N ILE A 5 -3.29 5.40 -5.38
CA ILE A 5 -3.84 4.21 -4.73
C ILE A 5 -3.96 4.52 -3.24
N LYS A 6 -5.19 4.44 -2.72
CA LYS A 6 -5.48 4.56 -1.29
C LYS A 6 -6.29 3.35 -0.86
N TRP A 7 -5.71 2.53 0.02
CA TRP A 7 -6.33 1.34 0.57
C TRP A 7 -6.30 1.33 2.09
N LEU A 8 -7.29 0.65 2.65
CA LEU A 8 -7.31 0.20 4.03
C LEU A 8 -7.38 -1.32 3.97
N ILE A 9 -6.30 -1.97 4.37
CA ILE A 9 -6.18 -3.42 4.41
C ILE A 9 -6.45 -3.83 5.86
N GLY A 10 -7.55 -4.55 6.09
CA GLY A 10 -7.87 -5.10 7.41
C GLY A 10 -7.23 -6.46 7.59
N VAL A 11 -6.46 -6.65 8.66
CA VAL A 11 -5.98 -7.96 9.10
C VAL A 11 -6.65 -8.38 10.39
N GLU A 12 -6.68 -9.68 10.67
CA GLU A 12 -7.36 -10.22 11.85
C GLU A 12 -6.65 -9.81 13.15
N TYR A 13 -7.40 -9.64 14.24
CA TYR A 13 -6.85 -9.28 15.57
C TYR A 13 -5.88 -10.30 16.17
N ARG A 14 -5.94 -11.57 15.72
CA ARG A 14 -4.96 -12.59 16.14
C ARG A 14 -3.59 -12.42 15.48
N THR A 15 -3.46 -11.50 14.52
CA THR A 15 -2.18 -11.20 13.88
C THR A 15 -1.21 -10.66 14.93
N SER A 16 -0.06 -11.32 15.07
CA SER A 16 0.95 -10.91 16.04
C SER A 16 1.59 -9.57 15.63
N VAL A 17 2.19 -8.87 16.60
CA VAL A 17 2.90 -7.60 16.36
C VAL A 17 4.02 -7.77 15.33
N ASP A 18 4.72 -8.90 15.33
CA ASP A 18 5.80 -9.15 14.38
C ASP A 18 5.25 -9.39 12.96
N GLN A 19 4.14 -10.10 12.83
CA GLN A 19 3.44 -10.24 11.53
C GLN A 19 2.93 -8.89 11.02
N LEU A 20 2.38 -8.03 11.89
CA LEU A 20 1.95 -6.67 11.50
C LEU A 20 3.12 -5.86 10.96
N ARG A 21 4.27 -5.90 11.65
CA ARG A 21 5.50 -5.22 11.21
C ARG A 21 5.97 -5.77 9.86
N GLN A 22 6.01 -7.09 9.73
CA GLN A 22 6.44 -7.77 8.51
C GLN A 22 5.54 -7.43 7.31
N ILE A 23 4.21 -7.49 7.46
CA ILE A 23 3.26 -7.15 6.41
C ILE A 23 3.46 -5.69 5.96
N ARG A 24 3.55 -4.77 6.93
CA ARG A 24 3.80 -3.35 6.65
C ARG A 24 5.10 -3.14 5.89
N ASP A 25 6.20 -3.75 6.37
CA ASP A 25 7.54 -3.60 5.78
C ASP A 25 7.60 -4.17 4.36
N GLN A 26 6.99 -5.34 4.12
CA GLN A 26 6.96 -5.96 2.80
C GLN A 26 6.16 -5.15 1.78
N ILE A 27 4.99 -4.62 2.16
CA ILE A 27 4.20 -3.74 1.29
C ILE A 27 4.99 -2.46 0.96
N ALA A 28 5.65 -1.87 1.97
CA ALA A 28 6.46 -0.68 1.77
C ALA A 28 7.65 -0.94 0.83
N ALA A 29 8.36 -2.06 1.03
CA ALA A 29 9.49 -2.46 0.18
C ALA A 29 9.05 -2.71 -1.26
N TYR A 30 7.95 -3.44 -1.47
CA TYR A 30 7.43 -3.72 -2.81
C TYR A 30 7.11 -2.44 -3.59
N ILE A 31 6.50 -1.44 -2.93
CA ILE A 31 6.19 -0.14 -3.55
C ILE A 31 7.48 0.62 -3.87
N ASP A 32 8.50 0.56 -3.01
CA ASP A 32 9.76 1.26 -3.21
C ASP A 32 10.64 0.62 -4.30
N GLU A 33 10.61 -0.71 -4.42
CA GLU A 33 11.43 -1.48 -5.37
C GLU A 33 10.82 -1.55 -6.77
N THR A 34 9.51 -1.35 -6.89
CA THR A 34 8.78 -1.46 -8.17
C THR A 34 8.78 -0.12 -8.92
N PRO A 35 9.29 -0.07 -10.17
CA PRO A 35 9.44 1.18 -10.92
C PRO A 35 8.11 1.81 -11.37
N ASP A 36 6.99 1.09 -11.25
CA ASP A 36 5.66 1.57 -11.62
C ASP A 36 5.06 2.56 -10.62
N PHE A 37 5.64 2.68 -9.42
CA PHE A 37 5.23 3.63 -8.40
C PHE A 37 6.10 4.87 -8.42
N ALA A 38 5.47 6.01 -8.17
CA ALA A 38 6.17 7.28 -8.09
C ALA A 38 7.03 7.33 -6.81
N PRO A 39 8.28 7.79 -6.91
CA PRO A 39 9.22 7.77 -5.81
C PRO A 39 8.77 8.72 -4.68
N LYS A 40 9.14 8.34 -3.45
CA LYS A 40 8.85 9.11 -2.22
C LYS A 40 9.38 10.55 -2.24
N THR A 41 10.38 10.83 -3.06
CA THR A 41 10.95 12.18 -3.26
C THR A 41 9.98 13.12 -3.96
N ASP A 42 9.11 12.58 -4.82
CA ASP A 42 8.26 13.36 -5.70
C ASP A 42 6.84 13.47 -5.12
N VAL A 43 6.37 12.38 -4.50
CA VAL A 43 5.02 12.30 -3.92
C VAL A 43 5.03 11.51 -2.62
N SER A 44 4.17 11.92 -1.69
CA SER A 44 4.07 11.25 -0.39
C SER A 44 3.55 9.82 -0.52
N THR A 45 4.37 8.85 -0.10
CA THR A 45 4.00 7.44 0.00
C THR A 45 4.07 6.96 1.45
N PHE A 46 2.99 6.34 1.93
CA PHE A 46 2.84 5.88 3.30
C PHE A 46 2.27 4.46 3.38
N VAL A 47 2.87 3.63 4.24
CA VAL A 47 2.32 2.35 4.67
C VAL A 47 2.37 2.32 6.20
N ARG A 48 1.22 2.34 6.87
CA ARG A 48 1.12 2.54 8.33
C ARG A 48 0.01 1.70 8.93
N ILE A 49 0.20 1.21 10.15
CA ILE A 49 -0.93 0.79 10.99
C ILE A 49 -1.72 2.06 11.32
N ASP A 50 -2.99 2.08 10.96
CA ASP A 50 -3.83 3.28 10.95
C ASP A 50 -4.84 3.29 12.08
N SER A 51 -5.58 2.19 12.24
CA SER A 51 -6.70 2.12 13.17
C SER A 51 -6.99 0.69 13.62
N PHE A 52 -7.62 0.58 14.79
CA PHE A 52 -8.22 -0.65 15.29
C PHE A 52 -9.72 -0.57 15.04
N GLY A 53 -10.20 -1.24 13.99
CA GLY A 53 -11.61 -1.26 13.59
C GLY A 53 -12.41 -2.34 14.30
N ASP A 54 -13.73 -2.38 14.10
CA ASP A 54 -14.62 -3.29 14.84
C ASP A 54 -14.27 -4.78 14.70
N SER A 55 -13.64 -5.16 13.58
CA SER A 55 -13.29 -6.56 13.27
C SER A 55 -11.88 -6.77 12.72
N SER A 56 -11.04 -5.72 12.70
CA SER A 56 -9.69 -5.81 12.12
C SER A 56 -8.72 -4.75 12.64
N ILE A 57 -7.42 -5.03 12.47
CA ILE A 57 -6.35 -4.04 12.58
C ILE A 57 -6.12 -3.51 11.16
N ASN A 58 -6.30 -2.21 10.96
CA ASN A 58 -6.22 -1.59 9.64
C ASN A 58 -4.81 -1.10 9.33
N ILE A 59 -4.35 -1.46 8.14
CA ILE A 59 -3.12 -0.97 7.53
C ILE A 59 -3.51 -0.02 6.39
N MET A 60 -3.14 1.25 6.51
CA MET A 60 -3.29 2.21 5.42
C MET A 60 -2.14 2.07 4.44
N VAL A 61 -2.49 1.91 3.16
CA VAL A 61 -1.57 2.03 2.02
C VAL A 61 -1.94 3.27 1.23
N TYR A 62 -0.99 4.18 1.06
CA TYR A 62 -1.15 5.42 0.33
C TYR A 62 0.06 5.62 -0.58
N CYS A 63 -0.12 5.44 -1.89
CA CYS A 63 0.95 5.60 -2.87
C CYS A 63 0.39 6.13 -4.20
N PHE A 64 1.28 6.35 -5.15
CA PHE A 64 0.93 6.85 -6.47
C PHE A 64 1.65 6.05 -7.54
N THR A 65 0.99 5.86 -8.67
CA THR A 65 1.59 5.27 -9.87
C THR A 65 2.25 6.36 -10.73
N ILE A 66 3.29 6.01 -11.48
CA ILE A 66 3.91 6.93 -12.44
C ILE A 66 2.98 7.22 -13.63
N THR A 67 2.12 6.27 -13.99
CA THR A 67 1.21 6.37 -15.13
C THR A 67 -0.10 7.07 -14.76
N THR A 68 -0.72 7.68 -15.77
CA THR A 68 -2.09 8.23 -15.68
C THR A 68 -3.09 7.49 -16.56
N LYS A 69 -2.61 6.52 -17.36
CA LYS A 69 -3.47 5.70 -18.21
C LYS A 69 -4.28 4.76 -17.34
N TRP A 70 -5.60 4.72 -17.57
CA TRP A 70 -6.53 3.98 -16.71
C TRP A 70 -6.24 2.47 -16.69
N GLY A 71 -6.00 1.86 -17.85
CA GLY A 71 -5.72 0.41 -17.95
C GLY A 71 -4.47 -0.02 -17.20
N GLU A 72 -3.32 0.60 -17.50
CA GLU A 72 -2.06 0.33 -16.80
C GLU A 72 -2.18 0.58 -15.29
N TYR A 73 -2.87 1.65 -14.87
CA TYR A 73 -3.14 1.92 -13.46
C TYR A 73 -3.91 0.77 -12.78
N LEU A 74 -4.90 0.19 -13.46
CA LEU A 74 -5.66 -0.94 -12.91
C LEU A 74 -4.77 -2.18 -12.78
N GLU A 75 -3.93 -2.48 -13.77
CA GLU A 75 -3.00 -3.62 -13.74
C GLU A 75 -1.94 -3.46 -12.64
N ILE A 76 -1.35 -2.26 -12.48
CA ILE A 76 -0.41 -1.98 -11.39
C ILE A 76 -1.09 -2.14 -10.03
N LYS A 77 -2.31 -1.61 -9.92
CA LYS A 77 -3.10 -1.71 -8.69
C LYS A 77 -3.47 -3.16 -8.37
N GLU A 78 -3.81 -3.97 -9.37
CA GLU A 78 -4.07 -5.40 -9.20
C GLU A 78 -2.80 -6.15 -8.77
N ARG A 79 -1.66 -5.88 -9.41
CA ARG A 79 -0.36 -6.46 -9.00
C ARG A 79 0.07 -6.11 -7.57
N LEU A 80 -0.38 -4.98 -7.02
CA LEU A 80 -0.13 -4.63 -5.62
C LEU A 80 -0.93 -5.49 -4.62
N ALA A 81 -1.98 -6.17 -5.08
CA ALA A 81 -2.83 -7.01 -4.23
C ALA A 81 -2.32 -8.46 -4.07
N TYR A 82 -1.30 -8.86 -4.83
CA TYR A 82 -0.66 -10.19 -4.79
C TYR A 82 0.69 -10.13 -4.08
#